data_AF-A0A939JJJ0-F1
#
_entry.id   AF-A0A939JJJ0-F1
#
_cell.length_a   1.000
_cell.length_b   1.000
_cell.length_c   1.000
_cell.angle_alpha   90.00
_cell.angle_beta   90.00
_cell.angle_gamma   90.00
#
_symmetry.space_group_name_H-M   'P 1'
#
loop_
_entity.id
_entity.type
_entity.pdbx_description
1 polymer ?
#
loop_
_entity_poly.entity_id
_entity_poly.type
_entity_poly.pdbx_seq_one_letter_code
_entity_poly.pdbx_strand_id
1 'polypeptide(L)'
;QVLTIAPIAATTSRTGLTVQAELDSGEYPTGIRVSDDEIAALPITRHRFHGDWNYTLHHQRPTDTATTTSAQDEAQADGPARLTRRSLQDPELTGMTRRQLNELIDVLTPAMEIQREQVLRTRRGHERLVAPGTGAKPKLNSADRILATVLHLRKLATIDLLGQLFNTTAMTISRAAKDVRPLLEAHEVHIPASTARFRTPTDIARFLDLDKNKIKPTC
;
A
#
# COMPACT_ATOMS: atom_id res chain seq x y z
N GLN A 1 31.89 5.81 8.25
CA GLN A 1 32.23 5.48 6.84
C GLN A 1 31.76 6.63 5.96
N VAL A 2 32.56 6.95 4.95
CA VAL A 2 32.75 8.26 4.30
C VAL A 2 31.47 8.82 3.65
N LEU A 3 31.08 10.05 4.02
CA LEU A 3 30.03 10.85 3.37
C LEU A 3 30.72 11.76 2.33
N THR A 4 30.77 11.33 1.07
CA THR A 4 31.55 12.03 0.02
C THR A 4 30.70 13.05 -0.73
N ILE A 5 30.72 14.32 -0.29
CA ILE A 5 30.11 15.48 -1.00
C ILE A 5 31.08 16.09 -2.03
N ALA A 6 32.38 15.82 -1.86
CA ALA A 6 33.46 16.42 -2.65
C ALA A 6 33.41 16.20 -4.19
N PRO A 7 32.96 15.06 -4.76
CA PRO A 7 33.08 14.85 -6.21
C PRO A 7 31.98 15.56 -7.04
N ILE A 8 30.88 16.00 -6.43
CA ILE A 8 29.76 16.63 -7.16
C ILE A 8 30.03 18.12 -7.40
N ALA A 9 30.53 18.83 -6.37
CA ALA A 9 30.84 20.26 -6.45
C ALA A 9 32.05 20.59 -7.36
N ALA A 10 32.92 19.61 -7.65
CA ALA A 10 34.09 19.79 -8.51
C ALA A 10 33.77 19.76 -10.02
N THR A 11 32.51 19.53 -10.40
CA THR A 11 32.11 19.40 -11.81
C THR A 11 31.83 20.78 -12.42
N THR A 12 32.61 21.15 -13.45
CA THR A 12 32.36 22.34 -14.27
C THR A 12 31.91 21.92 -15.67
N SER A 13 30.88 22.58 -16.20
CA SER A 13 30.46 22.34 -17.59
C SER A 13 31.41 23.04 -18.58
N ARG A 14 31.49 22.55 -19.82
CA ARG A 14 32.33 23.13 -20.89
C ARG A 14 32.02 24.60 -21.20
N THR A 15 30.89 25.12 -20.73
CA THR A 15 30.44 26.51 -20.86
C THR A 15 30.64 27.34 -19.58
N GLY A 16 31.35 26.83 -18.57
CA GLY A 16 31.75 27.58 -17.38
C GLY A 16 30.75 27.63 -16.22
N LEU A 17 29.70 26.79 -16.22
CA LEU A 17 28.79 26.70 -15.06
C LEU A 17 29.45 25.91 -13.91
N THR A 18 29.41 26.50 -12.72
CA THR A 18 29.89 25.92 -11.45
C THR A 18 28.72 25.28 -10.69
N VAL A 19 28.88 24.03 -10.23
CA VAL A 19 27.88 23.34 -9.42
C VAL A 19 28.25 23.48 -7.94
N GLN A 20 27.31 23.97 -7.12
CA GLN A 20 27.46 24.03 -5.67
C GLN A 20 26.66 22.90 -5.04
N ALA A 21 27.26 22.17 -4.09
CA ALA A 21 26.59 21.13 -3.31
C ALA A 21 26.95 21.32 -1.84
N GLU A 22 25.94 21.40 -0.99
CA GLU A 22 26.07 21.60 0.45
C GLU A 22 25.52 20.39 1.22
N LEU A 23 26.07 20.14 2.40
CA LEU A 23 25.52 19.16 3.32
C LEU A 23 24.26 19.73 3.97
N ASP A 24 23.11 19.18 3.61
CA ASP A 24 21.88 19.45 4.33
C ASP A 24 21.83 18.61 5.62
N SER A 25 21.81 19.30 6.77
CA SER A 25 21.72 18.70 8.10
C SER A 25 20.28 18.66 8.64
N GLY A 26 19.28 18.98 7.82
CA GLY A 26 17.88 18.93 8.17
C GLY A 26 17.45 17.54 8.67
N GLU A 27 16.57 17.52 9.67
CA GLU A 27 15.95 16.28 10.14
C GLU A 27 14.76 15.94 9.24
N TYR A 28 14.94 14.91 8.42
CA TYR A 28 13.94 14.46 7.47
C TYR A 28 13.18 13.27 8.06
N PRO A 29 11.91 13.43 8.46
CA PRO A 29 11.14 12.31 8.99
C PRO A 29 11.01 11.25 7.89
N THR A 30 11.53 10.06 8.18
CA THR A 30 11.45 8.95 7.23
C THR A 30 10.14 8.19 7.41
N GLY A 31 9.59 7.67 6.31
CA GLY A 31 8.32 6.94 6.34
C GLY A 31 7.07 7.83 6.28
N ILE A 32 7.21 9.11 5.92
CA ILE A 32 6.08 9.95 5.50
C ILE A 32 5.45 9.30 4.27
N ARG A 33 4.17 8.92 4.39
CA ARG A 33 3.40 8.34 3.30
C ARG A 33 2.71 9.45 2.55
N VAL A 34 3.14 9.66 1.30
CA VAL A 34 2.42 10.49 0.33
C VAL A 34 1.69 9.54 -0.59
N SER A 35 0.37 9.68 -0.68
CA SER A 35 -0.49 8.87 -1.54
C SER A 35 -0.26 9.20 -3.01
N ASP A 36 -0.59 8.26 -3.90
CA ASP A 36 -0.53 8.50 -5.35
C ASP A 36 -1.46 9.64 -5.76
N ASP A 37 -2.59 9.83 -5.06
CA ASP A 37 -3.49 10.97 -5.25
C ASP A 37 -2.82 12.29 -4.88
N GLU A 38 -2.09 12.35 -3.76
CA GLU A 38 -1.32 13.54 -3.36
C GLU A 38 -0.17 13.82 -4.33
N ILE A 39 0.49 12.78 -4.85
CA ILE A 39 1.52 12.92 -5.89
C ILE A 39 0.92 13.37 -7.22
N ALA A 40 -0.26 12.85 -7.59
CA ALA A 40 -0.96 13.22 -8.81
C ALA A 40 -1.57 14.63 -8.75
N ALA A 41 -1.92 15.09 -7.55
CA ALA A 41 -2.38 16.45 -7.29
C ALA A 41 -1.24 17.47 -7.36
N LEU A 42 0.03 17.04 -7.33
CA LEU A 42 1.14 17.95 -7.52
C LEU A 42 1.07 18.57 -8.92
N PRO A 43 1.24 19.90 -9.04
CA PRO A 43 1.29 20.59 -10.33
C PRO A 43 2.65 20.32 -11.02
N ILE A 44 2.87 19.08 -11.45
CA ILE A 44 4.09 18.64 -12.12
C ILE A 44 3.86 18.56 -13.63
N THR A 45 4.79 19.11 -14.40
CA THR A 45 4.87 18.92 -15.85
C THR A 45 6.02 17.98 -16.16
N ARG A 46 5.72 16.78 -16.65
CA ARG A 46 6.73 15.79 -17.03
C ARG A 46 7.33 16.13 -18.40
N HIS A 47 8.65 16.07 -18.53
CA HIS A 47 9.32 16.29 -19.81
C HIS A 47 9.23 15.06 -20.71
N ARG A 48 9.22 15.30 -22.04
CA ARG A 48 9.18 14.22 -23.04
C ARG A 48 10.36 13.25 -22.94
N PHE A 49 11.52 13.78 -22.54
CA PHE A 49 12.70 12.98 -22.29
C PHE A 49 12.69 12.63 -20.81
N HIS A 50 12.35 11.38 -20.52
CA HIS A 50 12.49 10.81 -19.18
C HIS A 50 11.63 11.48 -18.09
N GLY A 51 10.36 11.73 -18.42
CA GLY A 51 9.39 12.40 -17.54
C GLY A 51 9.15 11.77 -16.16
N ASP A 52 9.56 10.52 -15.95
CA ASP A 52 9.49 9.85 -14.65
C ASP A 52 10.48 10.42 -13.61
N TRP A 53 11.57 11.05 -14.08
CA TRP A 53 12.57 11.70 -13.22
C TRP A 53 12.90 13.14 -13.65
N ASN A 54 12.49 13.55 -14.85
CA ASN A 54 12.67 14.89 -15.37
C ASN A 54 11.30 15.61 -15.44
N TYR A 55 11.03 16.47 -14.46
CA TYR A 55 9.77 17.19 -14.35
C TYR A 55 9.98 18.61 -13.80
N THR A 56 9.03 19.49 -14.10
CA THR A 56 8.97 20.85 -13.55
C THR A 56 7.81 20.91 -12.56
N LEU A 57 8.07 21.33 -11.32
CA LEU A 57 7.06 21.51 -10.28
C LEU A 57 6.69 22.98 -10.18
N HIS A 58 5.41 23.30 -10.35
CA HIS A 58 4.92 24.68 -10.29
C HIS A 58 4.50 25.05 -8.87
N HIS A 59 4.88 26.23 -8.39
CA HIS A 59 4.46 26.67 -7.06
C HIS A 59 2.98 27.05 -7.07
N GLN A 60 2.15 26.37 -6.28
CA GLN A 60 0.77 26.77 -6.04
C GLN A 60 0.72 27.74 -4.86
N ARG A 61 0.22 28.96 -5.12
CA ARG A 61 -0.04 29.93 -4.05
C ARG A 61 -1.20 29.39 -3.21
N PRO A 62 -1.07 29.29 -1.87
CA PRO A 62 -2.19 28.85 -1.05
C PRO A 62 -3.33 29.84 -1.21
N THR A 63 -4.46 29.41 -1.76
CA THR A 63 -5.71 30.14 -1.65
C THR A 63 -6.21 29.94 -0.22
N ASP A 64 -6.26 31.03 0.55
CA ASP A 64 -6.86 31.10 1.87
C ASP A 64 -8.28 30.53 1.84
N THR A 65 -8.43 29.29 2.29
CA THR A 65 -9.68 28.78 2.87
C THR A 65 -9.34 28.21 4.24
N ALA A 66 -8.97 29.11 5.15
CA ALA A 66 -8.89 28.83 6.57
C ALA A 66 -9.74 29.88 7.32
N THR A 67 -10.97 29.52 7.64
CA THR A 67 -11.59 29.96 8.90
C THR A 67 -12.08 28.72 9.61
N THR A 68 -11.21 28.26 10.50
CA THR A 68 -11.43 27.61 11.80
C THR A 68 -12.90 27.51 12.24
N THR A 69 -13.37 26.31 12.58
CA THR A 69 -13.70 25.92 13.95
C THR A 69 -14.18 24.47 13.99
N SER A 70 -13.64 23.76 14.96
CA SER A 70 -14.04 22.47 15.50
C SER A 70 -15.56 22.28 15.54
N ALA A 71 -16.06 21.25 14.86
CA ALA A 71 -17.25 20.53 15.28
C ALA A 71 -17.15 19.09 14.79
N GLN A 72 -17.20 18.18 15.74
CA GLN A 72 -17.59 16.80 15.53
C GLN A 72 -19.00 16.78 14.93
N ASP A 73 -19.23 15.77 14.10
CA ASP A 73 -20.51 15.34 13.53
C ASP A 73 -21.08 16.12 12.33
N GLU A 74 -21.50 15.30 11.35
CA GLU A 74 -22.34 15.59 10.17
C GLU A 74 -21.71 16.30 8.95
N ALA A 75 -21.33 15.50 7.95
CA ALA A 75 -21.86 15.61 6.58
C ALA A 75 -21.12 14.67 5.60
N GLN A 76 -21.73 13.51 5.40
CA GLN A 76 -21.64 12.71 4.20
C GLN A 76 -22.09 13.54 2.98
N ALA A 77 -21.27 13.67 1.92
CA ALA A 77 -21.69 13.61 0.51
C ALA A 77 -20.53 13.83 -0.48
N ASP A 78 -20.43 12.90 -1.43
CA ASP A 78 -19.97 13.11 -2.82
C ASP A 78 -18.46 13.14 -3.17
N GLY A 79 -17.75 12.09 -2.74
CA GLY A 79 -16.54 11.61 -3.41
C GLY A 79 -16.66 10.10 -3.66
N PRO A 80 -16.11 9.54 -4.76
CA PRO A 80 -16.27 8.12 -5.08
C PRO A 80 -15.76 7.31 -3.88
N ALA A 81 -16.63 6.46 -3.32
CA ALA A 81 -16.47 5.87 -2.01
C ALA A 81 -15.05 5.35 -1.79
N ARG A 82 -14.30 6.04 -0.91
CA ARG A 82 -12.92 5.67 -0.58
C ARG A 82 -12.95 4.29 0.07
N LEU A 83 -12.57 3.25 -0.67
CA LEU A 83 -12.52 1.89 -0.17
C LEU A 83 -11.56 1.85 1.01
N THR A 84 -12.10 1.68 2.21
CA THR A 84 -11.28 1.52 3.40
C THR A 84 -10.86 0.06 3.55
N ARG A 85 -9.78 -0.19 4.30
CA ARG A 85 -9.36 -1.54 4.69
C ARG A 85 -10.51 -2.36 5.29
N ARG A 86 -11.37 -1.71 6.10
CA ARG A 86 -12.56 -2.32 6.70
C ARG A 86 -13.60 -2.73 5.65
N SER A 87 -13.74 -1.97 4.56
CA SER A 87 -14.60 -2.31 3.42
C SER A 87 -14.10 -3.57 2.69
N LEU A 88 -12.79 -3.78 2.59
CA LEU A 88 -12.20 -4.96 1.94
C LEU A 88 -12.29 -6.24 2.78
N GLN A 89 -12.50 -6.12 4.10
CA GLN A 89 -12.71 -7.24 5.01
C GLN A 89 -14.16 -7.73 5.02
N ASP A 90 -15.01 -7.24 4.12
CA ASP A 90 -16.41 -7.60 4.11
C ASP A 90 -16.63 -9.09 3.81
N PRO A 91 -17.53 -9.80 4.52
CA PRO A 91 -17.83 -11.20 4.25
C PRO A 91 -18.24 -11.48 2.81
N GLU A 92 -18.93 -10.53 2.16
CA GLU A 92 -19.30 -10.65 0.74
C GLU A 92 -18.10 -10.52 -0.21
N LEU A 93 -16.94 -10.05 0.28
CA LEU A 93 -15.68 -9.99 -0.46
C LEU A 93 -14.68 -11.08 -0.04
N THR A 94 -14.64 -11.49 1.22
CA THR A 94 -13.69 -12.53 1.67
C THR A 94 -14.27 -13.95 1.66
N GLY A 95 -15.60 -14.09 1.68
CA GLY A 95 -16.30 -15.38 1.78
C GLY A 95 -16.26 -15.98 3.19
N MET A 96 -15.81 -15.21 4.19
CA MET A 96 -15.70 -15.60 5.58
C MET A 96 -16.06 -14.43 6.48
N THR A 97 -16.48 -14.70 7.71
CA THR A 97 -16.81 -13.61 8.65
C THR A 97 -15.55 -12.81 9.01
N ARG A 98 -15.74 -11.54 9.41
CA ARG A 98 -14.62 -10.70 9.89
C ARG A 98 -13.88 -11.32 11.07
N ARG A 99 -14.58 -12.06 11.94
CA ARG A 99 -13.95 -12.80 13.05
C ARG A 99 -13.07 -13.93 12.54
N GLN A 100 -13.57 -14.75 11.62
CA GLN A 100 -12.79 -15.83 11.01
C GLN A 100 -11.56 -15.30 10.27
N LEU A 101 -11.70 -14.18 9.56
CA LEU A 101 -10.57 -13.52 8.92
C LEU A 101 -9.52 -13.03 9.94
N ASN A 102 -9.96 -12.40 11.03
CA ASN A 102 -9.04 -11.94 12.07
C ASN A 102 -8.34 -13.11 12.77
N GLU A 103 -9.07 -14.18 13.09
CA GLU A 103 -8.51 -15.41 13.66
C GLU A 103 -7.47 -16.02 12.72
N LEU A 104 -7.76 -16.06 11.42
CA LEU A 104 -6.80 -16.50 10.41
C LEU A 104 -5.56 -15.59 10.35
N ILE A 105 -5.74 -14.27 10.45
CA ILE A 105 -4.63 -13.33 10.50
C ILE A 105 -3.77 -13.58 11.75
N ASP A 106 -4.38 -13.77 12.91
CA ASP A 106 -3.68 -14.01 14.17
C ASP A 106 -2.89 -15.33 14.14
N VAL A 107 -3.45 -16.37 13.52
CA VAL A 107 -2.79 -17.67 13.36
C VAL A 107 -1.65 -17.63 12.33
N LEU A 108 -1.86 -16.98 11.17
CA LEU A 108 -0.90 -17.00 10.07
C LEU A 108 0.24 -15.98 10.22
N THR A 109 0.01 -14.86 10.89
CA THR A 109 1.04 -13.82 11.09
C THR A 109 2.34 -14.38 11.70
N PRO A 110 2.32 -15.13 12.82
CA PRO A 110 3.55 -15.69 13.38
C PRO A 110 4.22 -16.72 12.45
N ALA A 111 3.43 -17.57 11.77
CA ALA A 111 3.97 -18.54 10.82
C ALA A 111 4.69 -17.86 9.63
N MET A 112 4.13 -16.76 9.12
CA MET A 112 4.73 -15.95 8.06
C MET A 112 6.03 -15.28 8.51
N GLU A 113 6.10 -14.80 9.76
CA GLU A 113 7.33 -14.21 10.31
C GLU A 113 8.44 -15.26 10.44
N ILE A 114 8.10 -16.47 10.90
CA ILE A 114 9.04 -17.60 10.96
C ILE A 114 9.56 -17.95 9.56
N GLN A 115 8.68 -18.09 8.57
CA GLN A 115 9.09 -18.40 7.18
C GLN A 115 9.99 -17.30 6.59
N ARG A 116 9.65 -16.03 6.85
CA ARG A 116 10.48 -14.89 6.41
C ARG A 116 11.86 -14.95 7.05
N GLU A 117 11.94 -15.22 8.34
CA GLU A 117 13.20 -15.30 9.06
C GLU A 117 14.05 -16.48 8.56
N GLN A 118 13.43 -17.64 8.29
CA GLN A 118 14.10 -18.78 7.67
C GLN A 118 14.71 -18.42 6.31
N VAL A 119 13.94 -17.80 5.40
CA VAL A 119 14.44 -17.38 4.09
C VAL A 119 15.61 -16.40 4.23
N LEU A 120 15.51 -15.45 5.15
CA LEU A 120 16.58 -14.50 5.39
C LEU A 120 17.82 -15.17 6.01
N ARG A 121 17.64 -16.12 6.93
CA ARG A 121 18.72 -16.91 7.53
C ARG A 121 19.45 -17.72 6.46
N THR A 122 18.74 -18.39 5.56
CA THR A 122 19.34 -19.13 4.44
C THR A 122 20.16 -18.21 3.54
N ARG A 123 19.66 -17.00 3.24
CA ARG A 123 20.38 -16.01 2.41
C ARG A 123 21.60 -15.42 3.10
N ARG A 124 21.52 -15.17 4.42
CA ARG A 124 22.61 -14.62 5.23
C ARG A 124 23.67 -15.66 5.59
N GLY A 125 23.29 -16.94 5.68
CA GLY A 125 24.15 -18.04 6.10
C GLY A 125 24.42 -18.12 7.61
N HIS A 126 23.88 -17.18 8.41
CA HIS A 126 24.06 -17.15 9.85
C HIS A 126 22.78 -16.68 10.58
N GLU A 127 22.76 -16.89 11.90
CA GLU A 127 21.66 -16.50 12.79
C GLU A 127 21.55 -14.98 12.93
N ARG A 128 20.38 -14.51 13.34
CA ARG A 128 20.10 -13.09 13.49
C ARG A 128 20.89 -12.47 14.63
N LEU A 129 21.51 -11.31 14.36
CA LEU A 129 22.39 -10.61 15.31
C LEU A 129 21.73 -9.40 16.02
N VAL A 130 20.50 -9.04 15.64
CA VAL A 130 19.77 -7.87 16.18
C VAL A 130 18.48 -8.36 16.87
N ALA A 131 17.70 -7.51 17.54
CA ALA A 131 16.41 -7.87 18.19
C ALA A 131 15.21 -7.86 17.21
N PRO A 132 14.24 -8.81 17.29
CA PRO A 132 13.16 -8.98 16.31
C PRO A 132 12.43 -7.68 15.95
N GLY A 133 12.03 -7.54 14.69
CA GLY A 133 11.40 -6.29 14.20
C GLY A 133 12.38 -5.19 13.77
N THR A 134 13.68 -5.33 14.03
CA THR A 134 14.69 -4.38 13.54
C THR A 134 15.02 -4.61 12.06
N GLY A 135 14.79 -3.60 11.23
CA GLY A 135 15.06 -3.60 9.79
C GLY A 135 13.97 -2.88 8.99
N ALA A 136 14.11 -2.86 7.66
CA ALA A 136 13.12 -2.27 6.77
C ALA A 136 11.76 -2.99 6.91
N LYS A 137 10.71 -2.22 7.22
CA LYS A 137 9.34 -2.73 7.28
C LYS A 137 8.87 -3.11 5.87
N PRO A 138 8.18 -4.25 5.70
CA PRO A 138 7.70 -4.66 4.39
C PRO A 138 6.68 -3.65 3.85
N LYS A 139 6.69 -3.44 2.51
CA LYS A 139 5.77 -2.51 1.83
C LYS A 139 4.29 -2.86 2.02
N LEU A 140 3.99 -4.13 2.27
CA LEU A 140 2.65 -4.65 2.55
C LEU A 140 2.68 -5.37 3.91
N ASN A 141 1.80 -4.97 4.83
CA ASN A 141 1.70 -5.57 6.17
C ASN A 141 1.27 -7.05 6.07
N SER A 142 1.70 -7.92 6.99
CA SER A 142 1.36 -9.35 7.02
C SER A 142 -0.16 -9.59 6.90
N ALA A 143 -0.96 -8.85 7.68
CA ALA A 143 -2.42 -8.92 7.61
C ALA A 143 -2.98 -8.51 6.23
N ASP A 144 -2.37 -7.52 5.56
CA ASP A 144 -2.78 -7.10 4.22
C ASP A 144 -2.33 -8.09 3.13
N ARG A 145 -1.20 -8.78 3.34
CA ARG A 145 -0.75 -9.88 2.47
C ARG A 145 -1.73 -11.05 2.51
N ILE A 146 -2.24 -11.38 3.70
CA ILE A 146 -3.26 -12.43 3.88
C ILE A 146 -4.55 -12.00 3.20
N LEU A 147 -5.06 -10.79 3.48
CA LEU A 147 -6.28 -10.28 2.88
C LEU A 147 -6.19 -10.22 1.35
N ALA A 148 -5.10 -9.69 0.79
CA ALA A 148 -4.87 -9.65 -0.65
C ALA A 148 -4.85 -11.05 -1.28
N THR A 149 -4.27 -12.04 -0.58
CA THR A 149 -4.22 -13.43 -1.04
C THR A 149 -5.61 -14.06 -1.02
N VAL A 150 -6.41 -13.83 0.03
CA VAL A 150 -7.80 -14.32 0.13
C VAL A 150 -8.62 -13.76 -1.04
N LEU A 151 -8.56 -12.45 -1.30
CA LEU A 151 -9.27 -11.82 -2.41
C LEU A 151 -8.81 -12.33 -3.79
N HIS A 152 -7.51 -12.63 -3.93
CA HIS A 152 -6.95 -13.23 -5.14
C HIS A 152 -7.46 -14.66 -5.37
N LEU A 153 -7.43 -15.51 -4.33
CA LEU A 153 -7.93 -16.89 -4.39
C LEU A 153 -9.43 -16.95 -4.66
N ARG A 154 -10.18 -15.96 -4.17
CA ARG A 154 -11.60 -15.82 -4.45
C ARG A 154 -11.92 -15.39 -5.90
N LYS A 155 -10.90 -15.09 -6.70
CA LYS A 155 -10.98 -14.65 -8.12
C LYS A 155 -11.85 -13.41 -8.35
N LEU A 156 -11.93 -12.53 -7.35
CA LEU A 156 -12.74 -11.31 -7.40
C LEU A 156 -12.15 -10.21 -8.29
N ALA A 157 -10.82 -10.16 -8.40
CA ALA A 157 -10.11 -9.06 -9.02
C ALA A 157 -8.84 -9.57 -9.72
N THR A 158 -8.38 -8.82 -10.72
CA THR A 158 -7.04 -9.03 -11.29
C THR A 158 -5.98 -8.68 -10.26
N ILE A 159 -4.77 -9.24 -10.41
CA ILE A 159 -3.63 -8.94 -9.53
C ILE A 159 -3.28 -7.44 -9.58
N ASP A 160 -3.50 -6.82 -10.75
CA ASP A 160 -3.30 -5.39 -10.94
C ASP A 160 -4.32 -4.54 -10.16
N LEU A 161 -5.59 -4.92 -10.20
CA LEU A 161 -6.63 -4.27 -9.40
C LEU A 161 -6.38 -4.42 -7.90
N LEU A 162 -5.93 -5.59 -7.45
CA LEU A 162 -5.48 -5.77 -6.06
C LEU A 162 -4.27 -4.89 -5.73
N GLY A 163 -3.34 -4.72 -6.67
CA GLY A 163 -2.24 -3.76 -6.54
C GLY A 163 -2.75 -2.36 -6.25
N GLN A 164 -3.70 -1.87 -7.06
CA GLN A 164 -4.34 -0.56 -6.89
C GLN A 164 -5.06 -0.44 -5.54
N LEU A 165 -5.82 -1.46 -5.11
CA LEU A 165 -6.56 -1.45 -3.84
C LEU A 165 -5.65 -1.39 -2.60
N PHE A 166 -4.48 -2.02 -2.67
CA PHE A 166 -3.51 -2.05 -1.57
C PHE A 166 -2.38 -1.02 -1.74
N ASN A 167 -2.48 -0.09 -2.70
CA ASN A 167 -1.45 0.89 -3.04
C ASN A 167 -0.06 0.22 -3.21
N THR A 168 -0.02 -0.87 -3.97
CA THR A 168 1.19 -1.66 -4.21
C THR A 168 1.26 -2.19 -5.63
N THR A 169 2.37 -2.83 -6.00
CA THR A 169 2.54 -3.38 -7.35
C THR A 169 1.92 -4.77 -7.49
N ALA A 170 1.49 -5.14 -8.70
CA ALA A 170 1.01 -6.49 -9.01
C ALA A 170 2.05 -7.58 -8.61
N MET A 171 3.34 -7.30 -8.74
CA MET A 171 4.41 -8.20 -8.29
C MET A 171 4.40 -8.43 -6.78
N THR A 172 4.10 -7.40 -5.97
CA THR A 172 3.99 -7.53 -4.52
C THR A 172 2.85 -8.47 -4.15
N ILE A 173 1.69 -8.34 -4.81
CA ILE A 173 0.52 -9.18 -4.60
C ILE A 173 0.80 -10.62 -5.03
N SER A 174 1.41 -10.82 -6.21
CA SER A 174 1.78 -12.16 -6.69
C SER A 174 2.74 -12.87 -5.74
N ARG A 175 3.76 -12.17 -5.22
CA ARG A 175 4.66 -12.71 -4.19
C ARG A 175 3.94 -12.99 -2.87
N ALA A 176 3.06 -12.10 -2.43
CA ALA A 176 2.25 -12.34 -1.24
C ALA A 176 1.40 -13.61 -1.38
N ALA A 177 0.73 -13.79 -2.52
CA ALA A 177 -0.06 -15.00 -2.78
C ALA A 177 0.81 -16.27 -2.79
N LYS A 178 2.01 -16.21 -3.38
CA LYS A 178 2.97 -17.32 -3.36
C LYS A 178 3.43 -17.70 -1.95
N ASP A 179 3.65 -16.71 -1.10
CA ASP A 179 4.14 -16.92 0.26
C ASP A 179 3.01 -17.44 1.18
N VAL A 180 1.79 -16.91 1.04
CA VAL A 180 0.66 -17.20 1.94
C VAL A 180 -0.07 -18.48 1.55
N ARG A 181 -0.15 -18.83 0.26
CA ARG A 181 -0.90 -20.00 -0.22
C ARG A 181 -0.50 -21.32 0.44
N PRO A 182 0.80 -21.67 0.60
CA PRO A 182 1.20 -22.89 1.31
C PRO A 182 0.73 -22.92 2.76
N LEU A 183 0.69 -21.76 3.42
CA LEU A 183 0.22 -21.66 4.79
C LEU A 183 -1.30 -21.85 4.88
N LEU A 184 -2.06 -21.36 3.90
CA LEU A 184 -3.51 -21.60 3.83
C LEU A 184 -3.83 -23.07 3.58
N GLU A 185 -3.06 -23.72 2.68
CA GLU A 185 -3.18 -25.16 2.40
C GLU A 185 -2.87 -25.99 3.66
N ALA A 186 -1.85 -25.60 4.44
CA ALA A 186 -1.51 -26.25 5.71
C ALA A 186 -2.58 -26.10 6.81
N HIS A 187 -3.41 -25.05 6.75
CA HIS A 187 -4.50 -24.81 7.70
C HIS A 187 -5.86 -25.28 7.14
N GLU A 188 -5.87 -26.00 6.01
CA GLU A 188 -7.08 -26.52 5.33
C GLU A 188 -8.17 -25.46 5.06
N VAL A 189 -7.78 -24.21 4.89
CA VAL A 189 -8.73 -23.11 4.68
C VAL A 189 -9.19 -23.10 3.22
N HIS A 190 -10.37 -23.66 2.99
CA HIS A 190 -11.00 -23.68 1.67
C HIS A 190 -11.76 -22.38 1.43
N ILE A 191 -11.23 -21.54 0.55
CA ILE A 191 -11.87 -20.27 0.16
C ILE A 191 -12.71 -20.54 -1.10
N PRO A 192 -14.06 -20.49 -1.03
CA PRO A 192 -14.89 -20.72 -2.19
C PRO A 192 -14.70 -19.60 -3.21
N ALA A 193 -14.54 -19.97 -4.48
CA ALA A 193 -14.47 -19.00 -5.57
C ALA A 193 -15.76 -18.19 -5.61
N SER A 194 -15.64 -16.86 -5.71
CA SER A 194 -16.81 -16.00 -5.86
C SER A 194 -17.22 -15.93 -7.32
N THR A 195 -18.52 -15.73 -7.54
CA THR A 195 -19.07 -15.45 -8.87
C THR A 195 -18.90 -13.98 -9.25
N ALA A 196 -18.74 -13.09 -8.26
CA ALA A 196 -18.51 -11.67 -8.50
C ALA A 196 -17.11 -11.42 -9.11
N ARG A 197 -17.03 -10.51 -10.08
CA ARG A 197 -15.76 -10.10 -10.72
C ARG A 197 -15.76 -8.60 -10.89
N PHE A 198 -14.75 -7.95 -10.35
CA PHE A 198 -14.59 -6.50 -10.39
C PHE A 198 -13.44 -6.12 -11.31
N ARG A 199 -13.64 -5.05 -12.08
CA ARG A 199 -12.63 -4.50 -12.99
C ARG A 199 -12.04 -3.21 -12.45
N THR A 200 -12.81 -2.46 -11.67
CA THR A 200 -12.38 -1.19 -11.09
C THR A 200 -12.63 -1.15 -9.58
N PRO A 201 -11.90 -0.30 -8.83
CA PRO A 201 -12.20 -0.05 -7.42
C PRO A 201 -13.62 0.51 -7.21
N THR A 202 -14.09 1.33 -8.14
CA THR A 202 -15.44 1.90 -8.10
C THR A 202 -16.53 0.83 -8.20
N ASP A 203 -16.30 -0.26 -8.93
CA ASP A 203 -17.26 -1.38 -9.00
C ASP A 203 -17.40 -2.10 -7.65
N ILE A 204 -16.30 -2.24 -6.91
CA ILE A 204 -16.30 -2.83 -5.57
C ILE A 204 -17.04 -1.91 -4.60
N ALA A 205 -16.78 -0.60 -4.66
CA ALA A 205 -17.49 0.39 -3.88
C ALA A 205 -19.00 0.33 -4.11
N ARG A 206 -19.42 0.32 -5.39
CA ARG A 206 -20.82 0.21 -5.77
C ARG A 206 -21.43 -1.10 -5.27
N PHE A 207 -20.73 -2.23 -5.41
CA PHE A 207 -21.20 -3.52 -4.93
C PHE A 207 -21.45 -3.53 -3.42
N LEU A 208 -20.51 -2.99 -2.64
CA LEU A 208 -20.65 -2.88 -1.19
C LEU A 208 -21.77 -1.91 -0.76
N ASP A 209 -21.97 -0.81 -1.50
CA ASP A 209 -23.04 0.14 -1.19
C ASP A 209 -24.43 -0.40 -1.60
N LEU A 210 -24.51 -1.23 -2.64
CA LEU A 210 -25.76 -1.94 -3.00
C LEU A 210 -26.23 -2.87 -1.89
N ASP A 211 -25.32 -3.52 -1.16
CA ASP A 211 -25.68 -4.40 -0.04
C ASP A 211 -26.02 -3.64 1.24
N LYS A 212 -25.37 -2.51 1.54
CA LYS A 212 -25.80 -1.63 2.65
C LYS A 212 -27.24 -1.17 2.47
N ASN A 213 -27.64 -0.89 1.22
CA ASN A 213 -29.01 -0.46 0.88
C ASN A 213 -30.03 -1.60 0.91
N LYS A 214 -29.61 -2.87 1.00
CA LYS A 214 -30.50 -4.03 1.19
C LYS A 214 -30.88 -4.29 2.64
N ILE A 215 -30.27 -3.62 3.62
CA ILE A 215 -30.70 -3.68 5.02
C ILE A 215 -31.92 -2.76 5.20
N LYS A 216 -33.04 -3.10 4.56
CA LYS A 216 -34.36 -2.71 5.09
C LYS A 216 -34.79 -3.80 6.06
N PRO A 217 -34.99 -3.50 7.35
CA PRO A 217 -35.51 -4.49 8.29
C PRO A 217 -36.95 -4.77 7.86
N THR A 218 -37.22 -6.00 7.43
CA THR A 218 -38.60 -6.47 7.38
C THR A 218 -38.83 -7.16 8.72
N CYS A 219 -39.69 -6.54 9.53
CA CYS A 219 -40.30 -7.09 10.72
C CYS A 219 -41.06 -8.39 10.42
#